data_AF-A0AAN5PMM8-F1
#
_entry.id   AF-A0AAN5PMM8-F1
#
_cell.length_a   1.000
_cell.length_b   1.000
_cell.length_c   1.000
_cell.angle_alpha   90.00
_cell.angle_beta   90.00
_cell.angle_gamma   90.00
#
_symmetry.space_group_name_H-M   'P 1'
#
loop_
_entity.id
_entity.type
_entity.pdbx_description
1 polymer ?
#
loop_
_entity_poly.entity_id
_entity_poly.type
_entity_poly.pdbx_seq_one_letter_code
_entity_poly.pdbx_strand_id
1 'polypeptide(L)'
;LTALPTERTVTLINECDFEVWFSLNGSQLGSSPNCPTTPCPNGTSCNTSTNKCFWNNPAPNNGIYSLPALPPPANTNSVTIPVTNADPNIQWSGNISASTLCNGTTCQQAACGNNGGTTSCAPGIGFTQPATQAEITMNLTTSDSYDVEVINGFHIPISMQPIYYQGVTTIPATPDNYNCGEPGKDTAANGFGACDWSTATVPVIDQVPGNGFYWVTGGGQGCSITSANPGCPAMTLCGLDSNFNQVCGNFLGYWSADQVCGSSNVPAAVQSYFKCNQPLPTSTTPFYPSGAVLSNLMLCSVPTGFTGPRYNTCYNAYPSSSPTDIAQCCGCADWWNPAQTNNVAIGANPNTESCTQPGALQPQTNAQWNSFVQPMIQWMKRACPSAYIYPFDDKTSGFTCTNNLSGQPNSTSYIIRFCPGGITGLPAGVNEGRG
;
A
#
# COMPACT_ATOMS: atom_id res chain seq x y z
N LEU A 1 19.29 -29.31 -17.70
CA LEU A 1 18.84 -28.16 -16.89
C LEU A 1 18.74 -28.64 -15.46
N THR A 2 19.47 -28.03 -14.54
CA THR A 2 19.32 -28.28 -13.09
C THR A 2 17.90 -27.87 -12.68
N ALA A 3 17.26 -28.64 -11.80
CA ALA A 3 15.94 -28.28 -11.28
C ALA A 3 16.02 -26.94 -10.52
N LEU A 4 15.01 -26.09 -10.69
CA LEU A 4 14.89 -24.85 -9.92
C LEU A 4 14.57 -25.20 -8.45
N PRO A 5 15.05 -24.42 -7.47
CA PRO A 5 14.73 -24.66 -6.07
C PRO A 5 13.25 -24.36 -5.84
N THR A 6 12.72 -24.99 -4.82
CA THR A 6 11.36 -24.76 -4.35
C THR A 6 11.33 -23.65 -3.30
N GLU A 7 12.37 -23.53 -2.48
CA GLU A 7 12.49 -22.44 -1.51
C GLU A 7 12.91 -21.13 -2.20
N ARG A 8 12.37 -20.02 -1.70
CA ARG A 8 12.62 -18.68 -2.20
C ARG A 8 13.15 -17.78 -1.10
N THR A 9 13.86 -16.72 -1.47
CA THR A 9 14.42 -15.77 -0.50
C THR A 9 13.84 -14.38 -0.72
N VAL A 10 13.54 -13.68 0.37
CA VAL A 10 13.34 -12.23 0.35
C VAL A 10 14.52 -11.59 1.08
N THR A 11 15.30 -10.79 0.36
CA THR A 11 16.42 -10.01 0.91
C THR A 11 15.92 -8.62 1.26
N LEU A 12 16.21 -8.15 2.47
CA LEU A 12 15.76 -6.86 2.98
C LEU A 12 16.96 -5.97 3.21
N ILE A 13 16.92 -4.75 2.69
CA ILE A 13 18.01 -3.78 2.75
C ILE A 13 17.46 -2.47 3.33
N ASN A 14 18.09 -1.95 4.38
CA ASN A 14 17.81 -0.62 4.90
C ASN A 14 18.75 0.41 4.28
N GLU A 15 18.20 1.32 3.48
CA GLU A 15 18.92 2.46 2.92
C GLU A 15 18.51 3.78 3.62
N CYS A 16 17.69 3.73 4.67
CA CYS A 16 17.36 4.89 5.49
C CYS A 16 18.57 5.35 6.32
N ASP A 17 18.53 6.60 6.77
CA ASP A 17 19.47 7.18 7.74
C ASP A 17 19.08 6.92 9.21
N PHE A 18 18.06 6.09 9.44
CA PHE A 18 17.62 5.58 10.74
C PHE A 18 17.44 4.05 10.72
N GLU A 19 17.48 3.42 11.90
CA GLU A 19 17.27 1.97 12.06
C GLU A 19 15.81 1.59 11.82
N VAL A 20 15.59 0.44 11.18
CA VAL A 20 14.25 -0.11 10.92
C VAL A 20 14.15 -1.56 11.38
N TRP A 21 12.96 -2.01 11.74
CA TRP A 21 12.70 -3.39 12.17
C TRP A 21 11.69 -4.03 11.24
N PHE A 22 12.16 -4.85 10.30
CA PHE A 22 11.26 -5.47 9.34
C PHE A 22 10.38 -6.53 10.00
N SER A 23 9.24 -6.81 9.39
CA SER A 23 8.36 -7.91 9.79
C SER A 23 7.57 -8.42 8.60
N LEU A 24 7.02 -9.62 8.74
CA LEU A 24 6.14 -10.24 7.78
C LEU A 24 4.76 -10.42 8.43
N ASN A 25 3.71 -10.22 7.63
CA ASN A 25 2.32 -10.46 8.00
C ASN A 25 1.63 -11.27 6.90
N GLY A 26 1.53 -12.58 7.15
CA GLY A 26 0.90 -13.57 6.29
C GLY A 26 -0.61 -13.41 6.24
N SER A 27 -1.17 -13.47 5.03
CA SER A 27 -2.60 -13.31 4.78
C SER A 27 -3.40 -14.52 5.28
N GLN A 28 -4.72 -14.36 5.35
CA GLN A 28 -5.62 -15.47 5.62
C GLN A 28 -5.62 -16.45 4.43
N LEU A 29 -5.66 -17.76 4.70
CA LEU A 29 -5.92 -18.73 3.62
C LEU A 29 -7.30 -18.49 2.97
N GLY A 30 -7.34 -18.57 1.64
CA GLY A 30 -8.60 -18.46 0.88
C GLY A 30 -9.62 -19.53 1.26
N SER A 31 -9.16 -20.79 1.39
CA SER A 31 -9.95 -21.92 1.90
C SER A 31 -9.59 -22.23 3.36
N SER A 32 -9.65 -21.23 4.24
CA SER A 32 -9.27 -21.41 5.65
C SER A 32 -10.23 -22.35 6.40
N PRO A 33 -9.72 -23.44 7.04
CA PRO A 33 -10.53 -24.22 7.96
C PRO A 33 -10.89 -23.41 9.21
N ASN A 34 -11.88 -23.89 9.96
CA ASN A 34 -12.37 -23.27 11.19
C ASN A 34 -11.53 -23.73 12.40
N CYS A 35 -10.37 -23.12 12.61
CA CYS A 35 -9.47 -23.48 13.71
C CYS A 35 -9.96 -22.88 15.04
N PRO A 36 -9.63 -23.45 16.22
CA PRO A 36 -8.82 -24.64 16.43
C PRO A 36 -9.61 -25.96 16.27
N THR A 37 -10.92 -25.90 15.97
CA THR A 37 -11.75 -27.12 15.84
C THR A 37 -11.28 -28.02 14.71
N THR A 38 -10.86 -27.44 13.59
CA THR A 38 -10.11 -28.11 12.53
C THR A 38 -8.69 -27.55 12.51
N PRO A 39 -7.64 -28.39 12.65
CA PRO A 39 -6.25 -27.93 12.64
C PRO A 39 -5.89 -27.16 11.37
N CYS A 40 -5.03 -26.16 11.51
CA CYS A 40 -4.50 -25.43 10.38
C CYS A 40 -3.54 -26.31 9.55
N PRO A 41 -3.52 -26.18 8.21
CA PRO A 41 -2.53 -26.82 7.36
C PRO A 41 -1.09 -26.47 7.75
N ASN A 42 -0.13 -27.35 7.44
CA ASN A 42 1.28 -27.07 7.73
C ASN A 42 1.75 -25.83 6.95
N GLY A 43 2.47 -24.94 7.64
CA GLY A 43 2.85 -23.62 7.12
C GLY A 43 1.86 -22.51 7.44
N THR A 44 0.81 -22.80 8.22
CA THR A 44 -0.13 -21.79 8.71
C THR A 44 -0.36 -21.91 10.22
N SER A 45 -0.81 -20.82 10.82
CA SER A 45 -1.12 -20.72 12.25
C SER A 45 -2.54 -20.20 12.46
N CYS A 46 -3.18 -20.71 13.51
CA CYS A 46 -4.53 -20.30 13.87
C CYS A 46 -4.51 -18.94 14.55
N ASN A 47 -5.35 -18.02 14.08
CA ASN A 47 -5.82 -16.91 14.90
C ASN A 47 -7.13 -17.34 15.57
N THR A 48 -7.08 -17.54 16.89
CA THR A 48 -8.23 -18.02 17.67
C THR A 48 -9.31 -16.97 17.91
N SER A 49 -9.07 -15.69 17.59
CA SER A 49 -10.12 -14.67 17.69
C SER A 49 -11.03 -14.68 16.46
N THR A 50 -10.48 -14.98 15.28
CA THR A 50 -11.23 -15.09 14.02
C THR A 50 -11.58 -16.52 13.64
N ASN A 51 -10.95 -17.51 14.29
CA ASN A 51 -11.04 -18.94 13.98
C ASN A 51 -10.60 -19.24 12.54
N LYS A 52 -9.58 -18.52 12.05
CA LYS A 52 -9.02 -18.66 10.70
C LYS A 52 -7.52 -18.93 10.74
N CYS A 53 -7.03 -19.60 9.70
CA CYS A 53 -5.62 -19.92 9.49
C CYS A 53 -4.96 -18.88 8.60
N PHE A 54 -3.80 -18.41 9.04
CA PHE A 54 -2.99 -17.42 8.35
C PHE A 54 -1.63 -18.01 8.00
N TRP A 55 -1.05 -17.58 6.88
CA TRP A 55 0.31 -17.96 6.52
C TRP A 55 1.27 -17.69 7.67
N ASN A 56 2.15 -18.65 7.96
CA ASN A 56 3.22 -18.42 8.93
C ASN A 56 4.16 -17.33 8.40
N ASN A 57 4.77 -16.60 9.33
CA ASN A 57 5.71 -15.54 9.03
C ASN A 57 7.13 -16.06 9.27
N PRO A 58 7.92 -16.37 8.22
CA PRO A 58 9.29 -16.83 8.39
C PRO A 58 10.15 -15.85 9.19
N ALA A 59 11.01 -16.39 10.04
CA ALA A 59 11.97 -15.60 10.81
C ALA A 59 13.19 -15.22 9.94
N PRO A 60 13.91 -14.14 10.29
CA PRO A 60 15.19 -13.79 9.69
C PRO A 60 16.18 -14.95 9.77
N ASN A 61 16.98 -15.14 8.73
CA ASN A 61 17.95 -16.22 8.64
C ASN A 61 19.04 -16.16 9.72
N ASN A 62 19.33 -14.97 10.24
CA ASN A 62 20.25 -14.76 11.37
C ASN A 62 19.53 -14.53 12.73
N GLY A 63 18.19 -14.58 12.77
CA GLY A 63 17.36 -14.33 13.94
C GLY A 63 17.20 -12.86 14.36
N ILE A 64 17.75 -11.90 13.61
CA ILE A 64 17.73 -10.46 13.92
C ILE A 64 16.77 -9.73 12.98
N TYR A 65 15.80 -9.00 13.52
CA TYR A 65 14.81 -8.26 12.73
C TYR A 65 15.20 -6.80 12.48
N SER A 66 16.15 -6.26 13.25
CA SER A 66 16.61 -4.89 13.07
C SER A 66 17.63 -4.79 11.92
N LEU A 67 17.54 -3.71 11.17
CA LEU A 67 18.45 -3.34 10.10
C LEU A 67 18.99 -1.93 10.42
N PRO A 68 20.28 -1.82 10.81
CA PRO A 68 20.90 -0.53 11.10
C PRO A 68 20.78 0.47 9.95
N ALA A 69 20.69 1.76 10.29
CA ALA A 69 20.79 2.88 9.34
C ALA A 69 22.09 2.82 8.54
N LEU A 70 22.14 3.30 7.28
CA LEU A 70 23.40 3.49 6.53
C LEU A 70 24.41 4.38 7.29
N PRO A 71 25.75 4.18 7.17
CA PRO A 71 26.48 3.32 6.22
C PRO A 71 27.19 2.04 6.78
N PRO A 72 26.76 1.37 7.86
CA PRO A 72 27.42 0.17 8.38
C PRO A 72 27.18 -1.06 7.48
N PRO A 73 28.08 -2.06 7.55
CA PRO A 73 28.11 -3.20 6.62
C PRO A 73 27.01 -4.26 6.80
N ALA A 74 26.09 -4.09 7.75
CA ALA A 74 25.06 -5.08 8.10
C ALA A 74 23.64 -4.52 8.02
N ASN A 75 23.37 -3.61 7.09
CA ASN A 75 22.02 -3.08 6.81
C ASN A 75 21.15 -4.05 5.98
N THR A 76 21.60 -5.30 5.80
CA THR A 76 20.96 -6.30 4.94
C THR A 76 20.70 -7.58 5.72
N ASN A 77 19.52 -8.17 5.51
CA ASN A 77 19.17 -9.49 6.01
C ASN A 77 18.30 -10.23 5.02
N SER A 78 17.92 -11.48 5.32
CA SER A 78 17.02 -12.25 4.47
C SER A 78 16.11 -13.17 5.28
N VAL A 79 14.98 -13.49 4.66
CA VAL A 79 14.05 -14.53 5.11
C VAL A 79 13.93 -15.58 4.02
N THR A 80 13.97 -16.85 4.41
CA THR A 80 13.68 -17.97 3.51
C THR A 80 12.21 -18.33 3.61
N ILE A 81 11.52 -18.31 2.47
CA ILE A 81 10.12 -18.68 2.34
C ILE A 81 10.04 -20.17 2.00
N PRO A 82 9.63 -21.04 2.93
CA PRO A 82 9.58 -22.47 2.69
C PRO A 82 8.42 -22.84 1.76
N VAL A 83 8.52 -23.99 1.09
CA VAL A 83 7.35 -24.63 0.47
C VAL A 83 6.66 -25.50 1.51
N THR A 84 5.38 -25.26 1.72
CA THR A 84 4.53 -26.07 2.60
C THR A 84 3.36 -26.63 1.82
N ASN A 85 2.50 -27.42 2.47
CA ASN A 85 1.26 -27.93 1.88
C ASN A 85 0.03 -27.09 2.31
N ALA A 86 0.25 -25.82 2.66
CA ALA A 86 -0.82 -24.92 3.10
C ALA A 86 -1.85 -24.62 2.00
N ASP A 87 -1.39 -24.51 0.76
CA ASP A 87 -2.20 -24.31 -0.42
C ASP A 87 -1.57 -25.06 -1.62
N PRO A 88 -2.37 -25.66 -2.53
CA PRO A 88 -1.84 -26.38 -3.67
C PRO A 88 -1.19 -25.50 -4.75
N ASN A 89 -1.44 -24.18 -4.76
CA ASN A 89 -0.97 -23.25 -5.79
C ASN A 89 -0.09 -22.14 -5.24
N ILE A 90 -0.23 -21.79 -3.97
CA ILE A 90 0.46 -20.66 -3.34
C ILE A 90 1.53 -21.19 -2.36
N GLN A 91 2.73 -20.63 -2.43
CA GLN A 91 3.82 -20.89 -1.49
C GLN A 91 3.72 -19.99 -0.25
N TRP A 92 3.40 -18.71 -0.47
CA TRP A 92 3.17 -17.73 0.59
C TRP A 92 2.36 -16.56 0.05
N SER A 93 1.55 -15.93 0.89
CA SER A 93 0.85 -14.70 0.56
C SER A 93 0.80 -13.82 1.80
N GLY A 94 1.06 -12.53 1.64
CA GLY A 94 1.08 -11.58 2.74
C GLY A 94 1.76 -10.29 2.35
N ASN A 95 2.10 -9.50 3.37
CA ASN A 95 2.81 -8.25 3.19
C ASN A 95 4.00 -8.11 4.13
N ILE A 96 4.94 -7.26 3.70
CA ILE A 96 6.23 -7.01 4.34
C ILE A 96 6.38 -5.51 4.52
N SER A 97 6.77 -5.07 5.71
CA SER A 97 7.06 -3.68 6.01
C SER A 97 8.14 -3.62 7.10
N ALA A 98 8.49 -2.41 7.53
CA ALA A 98 9.38 -2.21 8.66
C ALA A 98 8.86 -1.16 9.63
N SER A 99 8.87 -1.50 10.90
CA SER A 99 8.59 -0.57 11.99
C SER A 99 9.76 0.40 12.17
N THR A 100 9.46 1.61 12.65
CA THR A 100 10.45 2.60 13.09
C THR A 100 10.21 2.93 14.57
N LEU A 101 11.17 3.64 15.18
CA LEU A 101 11.07 4.11 16.57
C LEU A 101 10.82 2.97 17.57
N CYS A 102 11.50 1.84 17.37
CA CYS A 102 11.43 0.71 18.28
C CYS A 102 12.39 0.90 19.47
N ASN A 103 11.95 0.51 20.67
CA ASN A 103 12.73 0.62 21.91
C ASN A 103 12.96 -0.74 22.60
N GLY A 104 12.76 -1.84 21.88
CA GLY A 104 12.82 -3.21 22.42
C GLY A 104 11.59 -3.65 23.21
N THR A 105 10.57 -2.79 23.36
CA THR A 105 9.26 -3.15 23.94
C THR A 105 8.13 -2.83 22.98
N THR A 106 8.15 -1.63 22.40
CA THR A 106 7.17 -1.16 21.42
C THR A 106 7.86 -0.49 20.24
N CYS A 107 7.13 -0.36 19.14
CA CYS A 107 7.48 0.50 18.01
C CYS A 107 6.33 1.49 17.82
N GLN A 108 6.62 2.71 17.34
CA GLN A 108 5.59 3.75 17.21
C GLN A 108 4.93 3.78 15.83
N GLN A 109 5.60 3.29 14.78
CA GLN A 109 5.07 3.27 13.42
C GLN A 109 5.16 1.87 12.83
N ALA A 110 4.18 1.50 12.00
CA ALA A 110 4.10 0.20 11.36
C ALA A 110 4.40 -0.96 12.33
N ALA A 111 3.91 -0.88 13.57
CA ALA A 111 4.05 -1.95 14.55
C ALA A 111 3.02 -3.04 14.28
N CYS A 112 3.24 -4.26 14.75
CA CYS A 112 2.21 -5.32 14.65
C CYS A 112 2.18 -6.21 15.90
N GLY A 113 2.44 -5.61 17.07
CA GLY A 113 2.57 -6.34 18.33
C GLY A 113 3.80 -7.25 18.38
N ASN A 114 4.83 -6.94 17.58
CA ASN A 114 6.05 -7.72 17.42
C ASN A 114 7.13 -7.47 18.50
N ASN A 115 6.70 -7.25 19.75
CA ASN A 115 7.58 -7.09 20.93
C ASN A 115 8.72 -6.08 20.72
N GLY A 116 8.41 -4.91 20.16
CA GLY A 116 9.43 -3.87 19.90
C GLY A 116 10.42 -4.24 18.79
N GLY A 117 9.95 -4.99 17.79
CA GLY A 117 10.73 -5.31 16.60
C GLY A 117 11.58 -6.58 16.74
N THR A 118 11.25 -7.52 17.63
CA THR A 118 12.06 -8.73 17.83
C THR A 118 11.41 -10.02 17.33
N THR A 119 10.19 -9.93 16.79
CA THR A 119 9.47 -11.08 16.21
C THR A 119 8.75 -10.68 14.92
N SER A 120 8.25 -11.65 14.16
CA SER A 120 7.26 -11.37 13.12
C SER A 120 5.90 -10.99 13.73
N CYS A 121 4.97 -10.51 12.89
CA CYS A 121 3.60 -10.25 13.31
C CYS A 121 2.90 -11.54 13.74
N ALA A 122 2.00 -11.44 14.71
CA ALA A 122 1.15 -12.57 15.10
C ALA A 122 0.14 -12.90 13.99
N PRO A 123 -0.35 -14.15 13.89
CA PRO A 123 -1.32 -14.55 12.86
C PRO A 123 -2.55 -13.64 12.80
N GLY A 124 -2.81 -13.04 11.64
CA GLY A 124 -3.95 -12.15 11.42
C GLY A 124 -3.84 -10.77 12.09
N ILE A 125 -2.65 -10.39 12.55
CA ILE A 125 -2.36 -9.04 13.04
C ILE A 125 -1.54 -8.29 11.99
N GLY A 126 -2.18 -7.30 11.36
CA GLY A 126 -1.52 -6.44 10.39
C GLY A 126 -0.70 -5.31 11.01
N PHE A 127 0.02 -4.58 10.16
CA PHE A 127 0.75 -3.37 10.56
C PHE A 127 -0.21 -2.26 10.99
N THR A 128 0.12 -1.57 12.07
CA THR A 128 -0.57 -0.35 12.50
C THR A 128 -0.29 0.74 11.48
N GLN A 129 -1.35 1.27 10.91
CA GLN A 129 -1.30 2.26 9.85
C GLN A 129 -1.07 3.68 10.44
N PRO A 130 -0.37 4.60 9.75
CA PRO A 130 0.16 4.48 8.39
C PRO A 130 1.33 3.51 8.25
N ALA A 131 1.29 2.66 7.22
CA ALA A 131 2.36 1.75 6.86
C ALA A 131 2.40 1.53 5.34
N THR A 132 3.49 1.93 4.70
CA THR A 132 3.84 1.48 3.35
C THR A 132 4.15 -0.01 3.42
N GLN A 133 3.56 -0.81 2.53
CA GLN A 133 3.70 -2.26 2.55
C GLN A 133 4.09 -2.80 1.17
N ALA A 134 5.01 -3.76 1.17
CA ALA A 134 5.28 -4.61 0.02
C ALA A 134 4.34 -5.82 0.08
N GLU A 135 3.37 -5.89 -0.83
CA GLU A 135 2.42 -7.00 -0.89
C GLU A 135 2.89 -8.03 -1.92
N ILE A 136 2.75 -9.31 -1.60
CA ILE A 136 3.13 -10.37 -2.53
C ILE A 136 2.32 -11.64 -2.31
N THR A 137 1.90 -12.24 -3.42
CA THR A 137 1.45 -13.63 -3.50
C THR A 137 2.44 -14.41 -4.35
N MET A 138 3.14 -15.31 -3.68
CA MET A 138 4.16 -16.19 -4.22
C MET A 138 3.51 -17.46 -4.74
N ASN A 139 3.34 -17.58 -6.06
CA ASN A 139 2.73 -18.74 -6.71
C ASN A 139 3.76 -19.85 -6.95
N LEU A 140 3.36 -21.12 -6.83
CA LEU A 140 4.25 -22.29 -6.93
C LEU A 140 4.73 -22.56 -8.37
N THR A 141 3.86 -22.36 -9.36
CA THR A 141 4.14 -22.72 -10.76
C THR A 141 3.79 -21.63 -11.77
N THR A 142 2.94 -20.68 -11.40
CA THR A 142 2.59 -19.52 -12.23
C THR A 142 3.31 -18.26 -11.75
N SER A 143 3.14 -17.14 -12.45
CA SER A 143 3.68 -15.84 -12.04
C SER A 143 3.19 -15.45 -10.66
N ASP A 144 4.08 -14.93 -9.84
CA ASP A 144 3.75 -14.20 -8.62
C ASP A 144 2.97 -12.93 -8.97
N SER A 145 2.23 -12.40 -8.01
CA SER A 145 1.67 -11.04 -8.06
C SER A 145 2.21 -10.24 -6.88
N TYR A 146 2.63 -9.00 -7.11
CA TYR A 146 3.21 -8.13 -6.09
C TYR A 146 3.04 -6.65 -6.42
N ASP A 147 3.13 -5.83 -5.38
CA ASP A 147 2.97 -4.37 -5.45
C ASP A 147 3.51 -3.69 -4.19
N VAL A 148 3.70 -2.37 -4.27
CA VAL A 148 3.97 -1.53 -3.11
C VAL A 148 2.76 -0.65 -2.88
N GLU A 149 2.13 -0.80 -1.73
CA GLU A 149 0.90 -0.09 -1.38
C GLU A 149 1.15 1.01 -0.34
N VAL A 150 0.35 2.06 -0.48
CA VAL A 150 0.21 3.19 0.46
C VAL A 150 -1.26 3.59 0.61
N ILE A 151 -2.19 2.68 0.28
CA ILE A 151 -3.64 2.86 0.44
C ILE A 151 -3.93 3.31 1.85
N ASN A 152 -3.30 2.66 2.83
CA ASN A 152 -3.47 2.97 4.25
C ASN A 152 -2.43 3.95 4.79
N GLY A 153 -1.90 4.81 3.91
CA GLY A 153 -0.93 5.85 4.26
C GLY A 153 0.52 5.43 4.03
N PHE A 154 1.42 6.35 4.33
CA PHE A 154 2.84 6.24 4.05
C PHE A 154 3.65 6.53 5.32
N HIS A 155 4.68 5.74 5.57
CA HIS A 155 5.63 6.00 6.67
C HIS A 155 7.08 5.97 6.23
N ILE A 156 7.48 5.10 5.29
CA ILE A 156 8.82 5.07 4.67
C ILE A 156 8.71 4.60 3.21
N PRO A 157 9.60 5.03 2.29
CA PRO A 157 9.61 4.49 0.94
C PRO A 157 10.04 3.02 0.94
N ILE A 158 9.38 2.20 0.11
CA ILE A 158 9.69 0.79 -0.08
C ILE A 158 9.79 0.53 -1.58
N SER A 159 10.78 -0.26 -2.02
CA SER A 159 10.79 -0.84 -3.37
C SER A 159 10.85 -2.36 -3.34
N MET A 160 10.37 -3.02 -4.40
CA MET A 160 10.43 -4.46 -4.57
C MET A 160 11.04 -4.84 -5.92
N GLN A 161 12.13 -5.59 -5.89
CA GLN A 161 12.87 -6.00 -7.09
C GLN A 161 12.89 -7.52 -7.23
N PRO A 162 12.32 -8.10 -8.32
CA PRO A 162 12.42 -9.52 -8.59
C PRO A 162 13.82 -9.91 -9.06
N ILE A 163 14.35 -11.02 -8.52
CA ILE A 163 15.68 -11.57 -8.81
C ILE A 163 15.61 -13.07 -9.06
N TYR A 164 16.59 -13.59 -9.81
CA TYR A 164 16.78 -15.03 -9.94
C TYR A 164 17.22 -15.64 -8.61
N TYR A 165 16.86 -16.90 -8.34
CA TYR A 165 17.25 -17.57 -7.10
C TYR A 165 18.78 -17.77 -6.94
N GLN A 166 19.55 -17.82 -8.04
CA GLN A 166 21.02 -18.04 -8.02
C GLN A 166 21.84 -16.76 -8.05
N GLY A 167 21.41 -15.73 -7.31
CA GLY A 167 22.22 -14.53 -7.11
C GLY A 167 21.38 -13.27 -7.11
N VAL A 168 22.02 -12.17 -6.73
CA VAL A 168 21.44 -10.81 -6.70
C VAL A 168 21.19 -10.26 -8.12
N THR A 169 21.02 -11.14 -9.12
CA THR A 169 20.81 -10.78 -10.52
C THR A 169 19.32 -10.50 -10.74
N THR A 170 19.02 -9.26 -11.10
CA THR A 170 17.68 -8.80 -11.45
C THR A 170 17.08 -9.60 -12.61
N ILE A 171 15.81 -9.99 -12.48
CA ILE A 171 15.05 -10.50 -13.62
C ILE A 171 14.63 -9.28 -14.45
N PRO A 172 15.02 -9.19 -15.72
CA PRO A 172 14.72 -8.01 -16.52
C PRO A 172 13.21 -7.87 -16.71
N ALA A 173 12.69 -6.66 -16.50
CA ALA A 173 11.31 -6.34 -16.81
C ALA A 173 11.04 -6.49 -18.32
N THR A 174 9.84 -6.91 -18.69
CA THR A 174 9.43 -6.86 -20.10
C THR A 174 9.00 -5.44 -20.51
N PRO A 175 8.99 -5.12 -21.81
CA PRO A 175 8.53 -3.82 -22.31
C PRO A 175 7.06 -3.49 -22.00
N ASP A 176 6.26 -4.47 -21.57
CA ASP A 176 4.87 -4.28 -21.15
C ASP A 176 4.77 -3.87 -19.66
N ASN A 177 5.85 -3.35 -19.08
CA ASN A 177 6.01 -2.60 -17.82
C ASN A 177 5.61 -3.29 -16.50
N TYR A 178 4.71 -4.28 -16.53
CA TYR A 178 4.13 -4.95 -15.35
C TYR A 178 4.77 -6.29 -15.03
N ASN A 179 5.43 -6.90 -16.01
CA ASN A 179 6.07 -8.18 -15.82
C ASN A 179 7.52 -7.97 -15.39
N CYS A 180 7.83 -8.44 -14.19
CA CYS A 180 9.11 -8.32 -13.51
C CYS A 180 9.60 -6.86 -13.35
N GLY A 181 8.66 -5.93 -13.19
CA GLY A 181 8.95 -4.52 -12.86
C GLY A 181 9.43 -4.34 -11.42
N GLU A 182 9.79 -3.11 -11.06
CA GLU A 182 10.31 -2.76 -9.74
C GLU A 182 9.46 -1.62 -9.14
N PRO A 183 8.31 -1.92 -8.52
CA PRO A 183 7.51 -0.90 -7.85
C PRO A 183 8.32 -0.22 -6.73
N GLY A 184 8.10 1.08 -6.55
CA GLY A 184 8.73 1.86 -5.49
C GLY A 184 10.14 2.36 -5.80
N LYS A 185 10.64 2.11 -7.01
CA LYS A 185 11.99 2.49 -7.43
C LYS A 185 12.20 3.99 -7.43
N ASP A 186 13.33 4.44 -6.89
CA ASP A 186 13.76 5.85 -6.78
C ASP A 186 14.24 6.47 -8.11
N THR A 187 14.40 5.66 -9.15
CA THR A 187 14.77 6.10 -10.49
C THR A 187 13.72 5.71 -11.52
N ALA A 188 13.47 6.57 -12.50
CA ALA A 188 12.55 6.27 -13.59
C ALA A 188 13.01 5.03 -14.38
N ALA A 189 12.09 4.11 -14.63
CA ALA A 189 12.36 2.85 -15.34
C ALA A 189 11.08 2.29 -15.96
N ASN A 190 11.21 1.60 -17.11
CA ASN A 190 10.13 0.84 -17.75
C ASN A 190 8.80 1.61 -17.85
N GLY A 191 8.85 2.85 -18.34
CA GLY A 191 7.66 3.68 -18.52
C GLY A 191 7.08 4.27 -17.21
N PHE A 192 7.70 4.04 -16.06
CA PHE A 192 7.35 4.70 -14.80
C PHE A 192 8.35 5.81 -14.46
N GLY A 193 7.84 6.92 -13.94
CA GLY A 193 8.64 7.90 -13.22
C GLY A 193 9.20 7.33 -11.92
N ALA A 194 10.19 8.02 -11.38
CA ALA A 194 10.76 7.71 -10.07
C ALA A 194 9.73 7.87 -8.95
N CYS A 195 9.86 7.04 -7.93
CA CYS A 195 9.23 7.24 -6.64
C CYS A 195 10.11 8.15 -5.77
N ASP A 196 9.67 9.39 -5.58
CA ASP A 196 10.33 10.38 -4.75
C ASP A 196 9.29 11.05 -3.83
N TRP A 197 9.24 10.57 -2.60
CA TRP A 197 8.35 11.11 -1.57
C TRP A 197 8.86 12.41 -0.97
N SER A 198 10.14 12.78 -1.15
CA SER A 198 10.70 14.01 -0.57
C SER A 198 10.20 15.27 -1.28
N THR A 199 9.79 15.13 -2.53
CA THR A 199 9.18 16.17 -3.36
C THR A 199 7.65 16.08 -3.41
N ALA A 200 7.05 15.18 -2.62
CA ALA A 200 5.61 15.00 -2.57
C ALA A 200 4.91 16.31 -2.16
N THR A 201 4.01 16.77 -3.02
CA THR A 201 3.22 17.98 -2.79
C THR A 201 1.82 17.59 -2.40
N VAL A 202 1.50 17.68 -1.10
CA VAL A 202 0.16 17.42 -0.57
C VAL A 202 -0.89 18.33 -1.25
N PRO A 203 -2.15 17.87 -1.40
CA PRO A 203 -3.14 18.56 -2.22
C PRO A 203 -3.70 19.79 -1.52
N VAL A 204 -4.27 20.71 -2.28
CA VAL A 204 -5.04 21.84 -1.74
C VAL A 204 -6.50 21.42 -1.65
N ILE A 205 -7.08 21.49 -0.45
CA ILE A 205 -8.49 21.16 -0.20
C ILE A 205 -9.23 22.43 0.16
N ASP A 206 -10.27 22.77 -0.60
CA ASP A 206 -11.10 23.97 -0.39
C ASP A 206 -10.27 25.27 -0.22
N GLN A 207 -9.24 25.43 -1.07
CA GLN A 207 -8.29 26.55 -1.07
C GLN A 207 -7.35 26.61 0.14
N VAL A 208 -7.29 25.55 0.95
CA VAL A 208 -6.38 25.43 2.07
C VAL A 208 -5.23 24.45 1.77
N PRO A 209 -3.99 24.73 2.20
CA PRO A 209 -2.87 23.79 2.08
C PRO A 209 -3.16 22.42 2.69
N GLY A 210 -2.51 21.39 2.13
CA GLY A 210 -2.67 19.98 2.46
C GLY A 210 -2.25 19.51 3.86
N ASN A 211 -2.28 20.39 4.88
CA ASN A 211 -1.72 20.13 6.21
C ASN A 211 -2.28 18.85 6.87
N GLY A 212 -3.55 18.54 6.62
CA GLY A 212 -4.19 17.33 7.18
C GLY A 212 -3.57 16.01 6.72
N PHE A 213 -2.78 16.01 5.63
CA PHE A 213 -2.13 14.80 5.10
C PHE A 213 -0.81 14.49 5.82
N TYR A 214 -0.20 15.43 6.54
CA TYR A 214 1.04 15.14 7.27
C TYR A 214 0.76 14.33 8.53
N TRP A 215 1.42 13.19 8.67
CA TRP A 215 1.51 12.48 9.93
C TRP A 215 2.72 12.99 10.70
N VAL A 216 2.50 13.43 11.93
CA VAL A 216 3.51 14.08 12.75
C VAL A 216 3.59 13.51 14.16
N THR A 217 4.70 13.73 14.83
CA THR A 217 4.87 13.39 16.25
C THR A 217 3.82 14.08 17.13
N GLY A 218 3.26 13.35 18.09
CA GLY A 218 2.32 13.90 19.08
C GLY A 218 2.98 14.79 20.14
N GLY A 219 2.15 15.47 20.95
CA GLY A 219 2.59 16.23 22.13
C GLY A 219 3.09 17.65 21.86
N GLY A 220 3.06 18.12 20.62
CA GLY A 220 3.42 19.49 20.25
C GLY A 220 2.32 20.53 20.47
N GLN A 221 2.59 21.76 20.06
CA GLN A 221 1.62 22.87 20.08
C GLN A 221 0.41 22.52 19.19
N GLY A 222 -0.80 22.85 19.64
CA GLY A 222 -1.99 22.76 18.79
C GLY A 222 -1.85 23.63 17.52
N CYS A 223 -2.34 23.14 16.40
CA CYS A 223 -2.37 23.86 15.13
C CYS A 223 -3.73 23.71 14.44
N SER A 224 -3.92 24.39 13.31
CA SER A 224 -5.12 24.27 12.49
C SER A 224 -4.76 23.80 11.08
N ILE A 225 -5.17 22.59 10.74
CA ILE A 225 -4.96 22.03 9.39
C ILE A 225 -5.76 22.77 8.32
N THR A 226 -6.80 23.52 8.74
CA THR A 226 -7.62 24.35 7.86
C THR A 226 -7.06 25.78 7.70
N SER A 227 -5.91 26.10 8.29
CA SER A 227 -5.28 27.43 8.20
C SER A 227 -4.16 27.46 7.16
N ALA A 228 -4.10 28.54 6.39
CA ALA A 228 -2.98 28.82 5.47
C ALA A 228 -1.66 29.12 6.20
N ASN A 229 -1.74 29.63 7.44
CA ASN A 229 -0.60 29.78 8.33
C ASN A 229 -0.94 29.08 9.66
N PRO A 230 -0.54 27.81 9.84
CA PRO A 230 -0.94 27.03 10.99
C PRO A 230 -0.19 27.39 12.27
N GLY A 231 0.80 28.30 12.21
CA GLY A 231 1.49 28.83 13.39
C GLY A 231 2.47 27.85 14.03
N CYS A 232 3.05 26.94 13.24
CA CYS A 232 4.03 25.98 13.75
C CYS A 232 5.45 26.56 13.85
N PRO A 233 6.23 26.13 14.86
CA PRO A 233 7.66 26.45 14.93
C PRO A 233 8.42 26.08 13.67
N ALA A 234 9.56 26.74 13.45
CA ALA A 234 10.45 26.42 12.33
C ALA A 234 10.79 24.93 12.31
N MET A 235 10.86 24.35 11.10
CA MET A 235 11.17 22.94 10.86
C MET A 235 10.16 21.92 11.41
N THR A 236 8.97 22.37 11.82
CA THR A 236 7.85 21.48 12.18
C THR A 236 6.68 21.68 11.24
N LEU A 237 5.88 20.63 11.07
CA LEU A 237 4.67 20.66 10.24
C LEU A 237 3.43 20.70 11.13
N CYS A 238 2.42 21.44 10.69
CA CYS A 238 1.07 21.21 11.19
C CYS A 238 0.52 19.96 10.52
N GLY A 239 0.17 18.97 11.33
CA GLY A 239 -0.35 17.70 10.86
C GLY A 239 -1.24 17.04 11.89
N LEU A 240 -1.48 15.76 11.67
CA LEU A 240 -2.27 14.90 12.55
C LEU A 240 -1.35 13.91 13.24
N ASP A 241 -1.46 13.80 14.57
CA ASP A 241 -0.82 12.72 15.33
C ASP A 241 -1.60 11.39 15.19
N SER A 242 -1.13 10.32 15.82
CA SER A 242 -1.76 8.99 15.75
C SER A 242 -3.20 8.91 16.29
N ASN A 243 -3.68 9.94 17.00
CA ASN A 243 -5.06 10.07 17.48
C ASN A 243 -5.85 11.13 16.68
N PHE A 244 -5.31 11.58 15.54
CA PHE A 244 -5.85 12.66 14.71
C PHE A 244 -5.97 14.01 15.42
N ASN A 245 -5.16 14.27 16.46
CA ASN A 245 -5.06 15.61 17.02
C ASN A 245 -4.26 16.50 16.07
N GLN A 246 -4.70 17.75 15.91
CA GLN A 246 -4.01 18.74 15.07
C GLN A 246 -2.88 19.39 15.86
N VAL A 247 -1.64 19.01 15.56
CA VAL A 247 -0.45 19.45 16.29
C VAL A 247 0.71 19.80 15.37
N CYS A 248 1.59 20.65 15.86
CA CYS A 248 2.90 20.88 15.26
C CYS A 248 3.86 19.79 15.69
N GLY A 249 4.47 19.08 14.76
CA GLY A 249 5.41 18.00 15.08
C GLY A 249 6.45 17.75 14.00
N ASN A 250 7.38 16.84 14.30
CA ASN A 250 8.35 16.32 13.34
C ASN A 250 7.64 15.37 12.38
N PHE A 251 8.16 15.24 11.17
CA PHE A 251 7.57 14.42 10.13
C PHE A 251 7.67 12.93 10.48
N LEU A 252 6.56 12.21 10.39
CA LEU A 252 6.49 10.76 10.54
C LEU A 252 6.05 10.06 9.24
N GLY A 253 5.39 10.77 8.34
CA GLY A 253 4.87 10.21 7.09
C GLY A 253 3.66 10.98 6.59
N TYR A 254 2.79 10.28 5.87
CA TYR A 254 1.55 10.83 5.36
C TYR A 254 0.35 9.96 5.69
N TRP A 255 -0.75 10.60 6.08
CA TRP A 255 -2.07 9.99 6.08
C TRP A 255 -2.58 9.90 4.65
N SER A 256 -3.27 8.82 4.32
CA SER A 256 -4.15 8.78 3.14
C SER A 256 -5.56 9.21 3.55
N ALA A 257 -6.32 9.74 2.59
CA ALA A 257 -7.72 10.04 2.83
C ALA A 257 -8.53 8.77 3.16
N ASP A 258 -8.19 7.66 2.49
CA ASP A 258 -8.80 6.34 2.70
C ASP A 258 -8.68 5.89 4.16
N GLN A 259 -7.46 5.93 4.70
CA GLN A 259 -7.17 5.55 6.07
C GLN A 259 -7.89 6.44 7.09
N VAL A 260 -7.88 7.76 6.86
CA VAL A 260 -8.57 8.70 7.76
C VAL A 260 -10.07 8.42 7.72
N CYS A 261 -10.69 8.33 6.54
CA CYS A 261 -12.12 8.13 6.42
C CYS A 261 -12.60 6.71 6.74
N GLY A 262 -11.71 5.72 6.75
CA GLY A 262 -11.96 4.36 7.20
C GLY A 262 -11.87 4.17 8.72
N SER A 263 -11.35 5.17 9.45
CA SER A 263 -11.21 5.10 10.91
C SER A 263 -12.51 5.39 11.64
N SER A 264 -12.74 4.69 12.76
CA SER A 264 -13.96 4.80 13.57
C SER A 264 -14.00 6.01 14.51
N ASN A 265 -12.85 6.59 14.85
CA ASN A 265 -12.71 7.64 15.86
C ASN A 265 -11.97 8.88 15.34
N VAL A 266 -12.53 9.50 14.30
CA VAL A 266 -11.93 10.70 13.68
C VAL A 266 -12.61 11.95 14.24
N PRO A 267 -11.88 13.00 14.67
CA PRO A 267 -12.50 14.26 15.09
C PRO A 267 -13.29 14.93 13.97
N ALA A 268 -14.41 15.59 14.30
CA ALA A 268 -15.32 16.18 13.31
C ALA A 268 -14.63 17.17 12.34
N ALA A 269 -13.67 17.96 12.84
CA ALA A 269 -12.89 18.88 12.00
C ALA A 269 -12.04 18.15 10.95
N VAL A 270 -11.46 17.00 11.32
CA VAL A 270 -10.67 16.15 10.41
C VAL A 270 -11.59 15.45 9.40
N GLN A 271 -12.73 14.92 9.87
CA GLN A 271 -13.75 14.35 8.97
C GLN A 271 -14.26 15.37 7.94
N SER A 272 -14.45 16.62 8.36
CA SER A 272 -14.85 17.70 7.45
C SER A 272 -13.75 18.04 6.45
N TYR A 273 -12.49 18.06 6.88
CA TYR A 273 -11.35 18.35 6.02
C TYR A 273 -11.20 17.30 4.89
N PHE A 274 -11.29 16.02 5.24
CA PHE A 274 -11.26 14.92 4.26
C PHE A 274 -12.61 14.62 3.60
N LYS A 275 -13.65 15.38 3.95
CA LYS A 275 -15.02 15.23 3.43
C LYS A 275 -15.60 13.83 3.63
N CYS A 276 -15.17 13.10 4.66
CA CYS A 276 -15.55 11.70 4.87
C CYS A 276 -17.07 11.49 4.91
N ASN A 277 -17.78 12.40 5.59
CA ASN A 277 -19.24 12.35 5.75
C ASN A 277 -20.01 13.22 4.75
N GLN A 278 -19.37 13.70 3.68
CA GLN A 278 -20.07 14.47 2.66
C GLN A 278 -21.19 13.59 2.07
N PRO A 279 -22.47 13.99 2.16
CA PRO A 279 -23.57 13.19 1.64
C PRO A 279 -23.48 13.02 0.13
N LEU A 280 -23.74 11.81 -0.36
CA LEU A 280 -23.87 11.54 -1.79
C LEU A 280 -25.31 11.83 -2.28
N PRO A 281 -25.51 12.13 -3.57
CA PRO A 281 -26.83 12.48 -4.10
C PRO A 281 -27.88 11.37 -3.91
N THR A 282 -29.01 11.71 -3.29
CA THR A 282 -30.14 10.77 -3.03
C THR A 282 -31.40 11.09 -3.81
N SER A 283 -31.37 12.06 -4.72
CA SER A 283 -32.56 12.45 -5.51
C SER A 283 -32.23 12.79 -6.97
N THR A 284 -30.95 12.80 -7.33
CA THR A 284 -30.46 13.12 -8.67
C THR A 284 -29.52 12.02 -9.14
N THR A 285 -29.56 11.67 -10.43
CA THR A 285 -28.67 10.67 -11.03
C THR A 285 -27.19 11.08 -10.96
N PRO A 286 -26.26 10.18 -10.54
CA PRO A 286 -26.51 8.85 -9.99
C PRO A 286 -27.09 8.90 -8.57
N PHE A 287 -28.13 8.10 -8.33
CA PHE A 287 -28.81 7.99 -7.03
C PHE A 287 -28.08 7.00 -6.12
N TYR A 288 -27.78 7.43 -4.90
CA TYR A 288 -27.22 6.57 -3.84
C TYR A 288 -28.27 6.27 -2.76
N PRO A 289 -28.14 5.14 -2.04
CA PRO A 289 -28.95 4.85 -0.87
C PRO A 289 -28.95 5.97 0.16
N SER A 290 -30.05 6.12 0.90
CA SER A 290 -30.12 7.07 2.02
C SER A 290 -28.99 6.78 3.03
N GLY A 291 -28.29 7.84 3.47
CA GLY A 291 -27.14 7.74 4.37
C GLY A 291 -25.81 7.43 3.68
N ALA A 292 -25.77 7.32 2.35
CA ALA A 292 -24.52 7.19 1.61
C ALA A 292 -23.68 8.48 1.73
N VAL A 293 -22.39 8.29 1.97
CA VAL A 293 -21.40 9.36 2.14
C VAL A 293 -20.19 9.11 1.27
N LEU A 294 -19.39 10.16 1.04
CA LEU A 294 -18.23 10.11 0.16
C LEU A 294 -17.22 9.02 0.56
N SER A 295 -17.07 8.71 1.85
CA SER A 295 -16.19 7.62 2.29
C SER A 295 -16.57 6.26 1.69
N ASN A 296 -17.85 6.01 1.35
CA ASN A 296 -18.26 4.78 0.67
C ASN A 296 -17.60 4.64 -0.72
N LEU A 297 -17.39 5.77 -1.42
CA LEU A 297 -16.68 5.84 -2.69
C LEU A 297 -15.17 5.96 -2.52
N MET A 298 -14.67 6.43 -1.38
CA MET A 298 -13.23 6.51 -1.14
C MET A 298 -12.67 5.10 -0.90
N LEU A 299 -13.37 4.34 -0.04
CA LEU A 299 -13.00 3.00 0.42
C LEU A 299 -13.45 1.87 -0.54
N CYS A 300 -14.05 2.21 -1.67
CA CYS A 300 -14.77 1.27 -2.54
C CYS A 300 -15.61 0.23 -1.75
N SER A 301 -16.47 0.71 -0.84
CA SER A 301 -17.17 -0.12 0.14
C SER A 301 -18.30 -0.96 -0.47
N VAL A 302 -17.95 -1.99 -1.24
CA VAL A 302 -18.92 -2.90 -1.86
C VAL A 302 -19.74 -3.61 -0.79
N PRO A 303 -21.09 -3.54 -0.81
CA PRO A 303 -21.91 -4.25 0.15
C PRO A 303 -21.69 -5.77 0.04
N THR A 304 -21.69 -6.47 1.18
CA THR A 304 -21.48 -7.93 1.20
C THR A 304 -22.47 -8.65 0.29
N GLY A 305 -21.93 -9.50 -0.61
CA GLY A 305 -22.72 -10.27 -1.58
C GLY A 305 -23.22 -9.47 -2.79
N PHE A 306 -22.88 -8.18 -2.89
CA PHE A 306 -23.22 -7.36 -4.04
C PHE A 306 -22.13 -7.45 -5.11
N THR A 307 -22.53 -7.71 -6.36
CA THR A 307 -21.62 -7.84 -7.52
C THR A 307 -21.83 -6.75 -8.56
N GLY A 308 -22.79 -5.85 -8.36
CA GLY A 308 -23.05 -4.73 -9.26
C GLY A 308 -22.02 -3.61 -9.13
N PRO A 309 -22.22 -2.52 -9.90
CA PRO A 309 -21.27 -1.41 -9.97
C PRO A 309 -21.19 -0.55 -8.71
N ARG A 310 -22.27 -0.42 -7.92
CA ARG A 310 -22.31 0.45 -6.74
C ARG A 310 -21.15 0.20 -5.77
N TYR A 311 -20.32 1.23 -5.58
CA TYR A 311 -19.09 1.26 -4.76
C TYR A 311 -18.01 0.26 -5.19
N ASN A 312 -18.27 -0.54 -6.21
CA ASN A 312 -17.33 -1.50 -6.78
C ASN A 312 -16.48 -0.79 -7.84
N THR A 313 -15.34 -1.37 -8.21
CA THR A 313 -14.38 -0.67 -9.08
C THR A 313 -14.96 -0.35 -10.45
N CYS A 314 -14.76 0.90 -10.86
CA CYS A 314 -15.06 1.38 -12.20
C CYS A 314 -14.13 0.75 -13.27
N TYR A 315 -13.08 0.02 -12.90
CA TYR A 315 -12.31 -0.78 -13.87
C TYR A 315 -13.02 -2.05 -14.34
N ASN A 316 -14.12 -2.46 -13.70
CA ASN A 316 -14.88 -3.63 -14.13
C ASN A 316 -15.85 -3.29 -15.27
N ALA A 317 -16.10 -4.27 -16.15
CA ALA A 317 -17.17 -4.18 -17.13
C ALA A 317 -18.51 -4.65 -16.53
N TYR A 318 -19.55 -3.82 -16.65
CA TYR A 318 -20.90 -4.12 -16.18
C TYR A 318 -21.91 -4.17 -17.33
N PRO A 319 -21.87 -5.19 -18.20
CA PRO A 319 -22.64 -5.23 -19.46
C PRO A 319 -24.17 -5.29 -19.25
N SER A 320 -24.61 -5.75 -18.07
CA SER A 320 -26.03 -5.84 -17.69
C SER A 320 -26.53 -4.66 -16.87
N SER A 321 -25.68 -3.65 -16.59
CA SER A 321 -26.04 -2.50 -15.75
C SER A 321 -26.36 -1.26 -16.57
N SER A 322 -27.27 -0.43 -16.07
CA SER A 322 -27.60 0.83 -16.73
C SER A 322 -26.47 1.88 -16.56
N PRO A 323 -26.41 2.91 -17.43
CA PRO A 323 -25.56 4.10 -17.22
C PRO A 323 -25.61 4.68 -15.81
N THR A 324 -26.82 4.77 -15.26
CA THR A 324 -27.07 5.33 -13.92
C THR A 324 -26.50 4.46 -12.80
N ASP A 325 -26.51 3.14 -12.97
CA ASP A 325 -25.94 2.21 -11.99
C ASP A 325 -24.42 2.19 -12.07
N ILE A 326 -23.86 2.19 -13.29
CA ILE A 326 -22.42 2.28 -13.52
C ILE A 326 -21.85 3.55 -12.90
N ALA A 327 -22.54 4.68 -13.01
CA ALA A 327 -22.10 5.94 -12.40
C ALA A 327 -22.04 5.94 -10.86
N GLN A 328 -22.38 4.82 -10.19
CA GLN A 328 -22.20 4.60 -8.75
C GLN A 328 -20.91 3.83 -8.40
N CYS A 329 -20.09 3.45 -9.38
CA CYS A 329 -18.82 2.74 -9.16
C CYS A 329 -17.75 3.61 -8.47
N CYS A 330 -16.74 2.97 -7.92
CA CYS A 330 -15.63 3.59 -7.19
C CYS A 330 -14.37 3.59 -8.06
N GLY A 331 -13.55 4.63 -7.96
CA GLY A 331 -12.26 4.62 -8.62
C GLY A 331 -12.29 5.01 -10.09
N CYS A 332 -11.18 4.67 -10.72
CA CYS A 332 -10.88 4.81 -12.13
C CYS A 332 -10.26 6.15 -12.54
N ALA A 333 -8.94 6.12 -12.63
CA ALA A 333 -8.11 7.13 -13.26
C ALA A 333 -7.20 6.42 -14.26
N ASP A 334 -7.29 6.76 -15.54
CA ASP A 334 -6.36 6.24 -16.54
C ASP A 334 -4.98 6.89 -16.27
N TRP A 335 -4.12 6.35 -15.41
CA TRP A 335 -2.97 7.13 -14.90
C TRP A 335 -1.98 7.61 -15.95
N TRP A 336 -1.92 6.91 -17.08
CA TRP A 336 -1.13 7.29 -18.26
C TRP A 336 -1.74 8.43 -19.08
N ASN A 337 -2.95 8.88 -18.77
CA ASN A 337 -3.64 9.96 -19.47
C ASN A 337 -3.32 11.31 -18.80
N PRO A 338 -2.37 12.11 -19.34
CA PRO A 338 -1.91 13.33 -18.70
C PRO A 338 -3.03 14.37 -18.50
N ALA A 339 -4.07 14.35 -19.33
CA ALA A 339 -5.19 15.27 -19.23
C ALA A 339 -6.09 14.97 -18.01
N GLN A 340 -6.15 13.72 -17.56
CA GLN A 340 -6.88 13.30 -16.37
C GLN A 340 -6.00 13.32 -15.13
N THR A 341 -4.73 12.95 -15.31
CA THR A 341 -3.85 12.63 -14.17
C THR A 341 -2.80 13.68 -13.93
N ASN A 342 -2.93 14.81 -14.62
CA ASN A 342 -2.23 16.02 -14.24
C ASN A 342 -0.71 15.76 -14.45
N ASN A 343 -0.37 15.09 -15.56
CA ASN A 343 0.98 14.64 -15.95
C ASN A 343 1.69 13.70 -14.95
N VAL A 344 0.97 12.74 -14.35
CA VAL A 344 1.62 11.60 -13.69
C VAL A 344 2.53 10.89 -14.71
N ALA A 345 3.78 10.64 -14.34
CA ALA A 345 4.79 10.06 -15.23
C ALA A 345 4.60 8.54 -15.36
N ILE A 346 3.56 8.13 -16.10
CA ILE A 346 3.28 6.73 -16.43
C ILE A 346 3.05 6.62 -17.93
N GLY A 347 3.75 5.69 -18.57
CA GLY A 347 3.58 5.37 -19.99
C GLY A 347 2.30 4.58 -20.22
N ALA A 348 1.57 4.92 -21.28
CA ALA A 348 0.42 4.13 -21.72
C ALA A 348 0.84 2.70 -22.09
N ASN A 349 -0.03 1.74 -21.81
CA ASN A 349 0.26 0.33 -22.02
C ASN A 349 -0.99 -0.44 -22.48
N PRO A 350 -0.90 -1.41 -23.41
CA PRO A 350 -2.04 -2.22 -23.84
C PRO A 350 -2.72 -3.05 -22.74
N ASN A 351 -2.00 -3.35 -21.65
CA ASN A 351 -2.46 -4.16 -20.53
C ASN A 351 -3.04 -3.34 -19.38
N THR A 352 -2.98 -2.00 -19.41
CA THR A 352 -3.61 -1.19 -18.36
C THR A 352 -5.12 -1.26 -18.45
N GLU A 353 -5.76 -1.29 -17.28
CA GLU A 353 -7.22 -1.27 -17.19
C GLU A 353 -7.71 0.15 -17.43
N SER A 354 -8.38 0.38 -18.55
CA SER A 354 -8.96 1.68 -18.83
C SER A 354 -10.32 1.86 -18.18
N CYS A 355 -10.67 3.10 -17.85
CA CYS A 355 -12.04 3.49 -17.53
C CYS A 355 -13.03 3.21 -18.66
N THR A 356 -12.54 2.85 -19.85
CA THR A 356 -13.36 2.32 -20.95
C THR A 356 -12.95 0.88 -21.26
N GLN A 357 -13.54 -0.08 -20.55
CA GLN A 357 -13.22 -1.50 -20.70
C GLN A 357 -13.74 -2.10 -22.02
N PRO A 358 -13.05 -3.09 -22.62
CA PRO A 358 -13.59 -3.89 -23.71
C PRO A 358 -14.92 -4.53 -23.32
N GLY A 359 -15.97 -4.33 -24.13
CA GLY A 359 -17.32 -4.81 -23.84
C GLY A 359 -18.16 -3.90 -22.93
N ALA A 360 -17.60 -2.80 -22.44
CA ALA A 360 -18.38 -1.74 -21.80
C ALA A 360 -19.24 -1.01 -22.83
N LEU A 361 -20.51 -0.74 -22.48
CA LEU A 361 -21.44 0.00 -23.33
C LEU A 361 -21.23 1.53 -23.25
N GLN A 362 -20.37 2.00 -22.33
CA GLN A 362 -20.07 3.41 -22.03
C GLN A 362 -18.83 3.54 -21.13
N PRO A 363 -18.24 4.74 -20.96
CA PRO A 363 -17.21 5.00 -19.95
C PRO A 363 -17.70 4.64 -18.55
N GLN A 364 -16.90 3.86 -17.82
CA GLN A 364 -17.15 3.45 -16.44
C GLN A 364 -16.55 4.52 -15.52
N THR A 365 -17.32 5.57 -15.23
CA THR A 365 -16.81 6.73 -14.47
C THR A 365 -17.83 7.20 -13.44
N ASN A 366 -17.33 7.74 -12.32
CA ASN A 366 -18.16 8.35 -11.29
C ASN A 366 -17.79 9.83 -11.09
N ALA A 367 -18.74 10.73 -11.38
CA ALA A 367 -18.52 12.17 -11.26
C ALA A 367 -18.23 12.62 -9.81
N GLN A 368 -18.79 11.98 -8.79
CA GLN A 368 -18.51 12.27 -7.39
C GLN A 368 -17.08 11.86 -7.03
N TRP A 369 -16.66 10.67 -7.47
CA TRP A 369 -15.30 10.18 -7.24
C TRP A 369 -14.26 11.09 -7.93
N ASN A 370 -14.47 11.42 -9.21
CA ASN A 370 -13.56 12.29 -9.96
C ASN A 370 -13.46 13.71 -9.37
N SER A 371 -14.57 14.24 -8.83
CA SER A 371 -14.59 15.62 -8.30
C SER A 371 -14.03 15.74 -6.90
N PHE A 372 -14.15 14.69 -6.08
CA PHE A 372 -13.81 14.76 -4.66
C PHE A 372 -12.69 13.80 -4.25
N VAL A 373 -12.72 12.54 -4.70
CA VAL A 373 -11.75 11.52 -4.26
C VAL A 373 -10.44 11.60 -5.05
N GLN A 374 -10.50 11.59 -6.38
CA GLN A 374 -9.30 11.60 -7.22
C GLN A 374 -8.31 12.73 -6.87
N PRO A 375 -8.74 13.99 -6.63
CA PRO A 375 -7.84 15.07 -6.25
C PRO A 375 -7.14 14.86 -4.89
N MET A 376 -7.76 14.10 -3.97
CA MET A 376 -7.18 13.80 -2.66
C MET A 376 -6.08 12.73 -2.71
N ILE A 377 -6.03 11.92 -3.76
CA ILE A 377 -5.10 10.78 -3.86
C ILE A 377 -4.05 10.96 -4.98
N GLN A 378 -4.33 11.79 -5.98
CA GLN A 378 -3.46 11.99 -7.15
C GLN A 378 -2.04 12.41 -6.80
N TRP A 379 -1.84 13.16 -5.72
CA TRP A 379 -0.52 13.58 -5.29
C TRP A 379 0.36 12.40 -4.85
N MET A 380 -0.22 11.36 -4.26
CA MET A 380 0.47 10.13 -3.86
C MET A 380 0.95 9.38 -5.11
N LYS A 381 0.09 9.30 -6.14
CA LYS A 381 0.48 8.70 -7.43
C LYS A 381 1.58 9.48 -8.13
N ARG A 382 1.59 10.81 -8.00
CA ARG A 382 2.68 11.64 -8.52
C ARG A 382 3.98 11.41 -7.75
N ALA A 383 3.90 11.26 -6.42
CA ALA A 383 5.07 10.98 -5.58
C ALA A 383 5.66 9.60 -5.87
N CYS A 384 4.81 8.60 -6.14
CA CYS A 384 5.26 7.28 -6.56
C CYS A 384 4.33 6.69 -7.63
N PRO A 385 4.68 6.82 -8.92
CA PRO A 385 3.84 6.39 -10.04
C PRO A 385 3.47 4.90 -10.03
N SER A 386 4.33 4.04 -9.50
CA SER A 386 4.09 2.59 -9.41
C SER A 386 3.36 2.15 -8.14
N ALA A 387 3.06 3.06 -7.21
CA ALA A 387 2.44 2.68 -5.93
C ALA A 387 0.93 2.43 -6.10
N TYR A 388 0.43 1.46 -5.34
CA TYR A 388 -0.98 1.17 -5.17
C TYR A 388 -1.56 2.10 -4.10
N ILE A 389 -2.42 3.05 -4.49
CA ILE A 389 -2.75 4.19 -3.62
C ILE A 389 -4.22 4.29 -3.18
N TYR A 390 -5.12 3.47 -3.74
CA TYR A 390 -6.52 3.36 -3.30
C TYR A 390 -7.09 1.98 -3.63
N PRO A 391 -8.17 1.49 -3.01
CA PRO A 391 -8.71 0.16 -3.29
C PRO A 391 -9.09 -0.02 -4.77
N PHE A 392 -8.64 -1.12 -5.38
CA PHE A 392 -8.80 -1.36 -6.82
C PHE A 392 -8.17 -0.27 -7.69
N ASP A 393 -7.00 0.23 -7.30
CA ASP A 393 -6.13 0.99 -8.19
C ASP A 393 -5.85 0.19 -9.47
N ASP A 394 -5.58 0.86 -10.59
CA ASP A 394 -5.39 0.13 -11.84
C ASP A 394 -4.12 -0.73 -11.82
N LYS A 395 -3.96 -1.49 -12.90
CA LYS A 395 -2.76 -2.28 -13.17
C LYS A 395 -1.46 -1.46 -13.18
N THR A 396 -1.47 -0.14 -13.26
CA THR A 396 -0.24 0.68 -13.13
C THR A 396 0.46 0.50 -11.78
N SER A 397 -0.25 -0.08 -10.81
CA SER A 397 0.21 -0.33 -9.44
C SER A 397 0.47 -1.80 -9.12
N GLY A 398 0.19 -2.72 -10.05
CA GLY A 398 0.25 -4.17 -9.82
C GLY A 398 1.19 -4.87 -10.79
N PHE A 399 2.05 -5.74 -10.27
CA PHE A 399 3.11 -6.39 -11.04
C PHE A 399 3.01 -7.90 -10.93
N THR A 400 3.52 -8.60 -11.95
CA THR A 400 3.65 -10.06 -11.91
C THR A 400 5.06 -10.48 -12.29
N CYS A 401 5.55 -11.64 -11.85
CA CYS A 401 6.85 -12.13 -12.29
C CYS A 401 6.96 -13.65 -12.17
N THR A 402 7.63 -14.26 -13.14
CA THR A 402 8.05 -15.65 -13.07
C THR A 402 9.43 -15.80 -13.68
N ASN A 403 10.24 -16.68 -13.09
CA ASN A 403 11.47 -17.18 -13.69
C ASN A 403 11.38 -18.67 -14.04
N ASN A 404 10.17 -19.24 -13.98
CA ASN A 404 9.98 -20.67 -14.20
C ASN A 404 10.30 -21.04 -15.64
N LEU A 405 10.97 -22.19 -15.79
CA LEU A 405 11.05 -22.88 -17.07
C LEU A 405 9.86 -23.83 -17.21
N SER A 406 9.56 -24.26 -18.43
CA SER A 406 8.48 -25.23 -18.66
C SER A 406 8.67 -26.48 -17.79
N GLY A 407 7.64 -26.83 -17.01
CA GLY A 407 7.65 -27.97 -16.10
C GLY A 407 8.48 -27.79 -14.81
N GLN A 408 8.93 -26.57 -14.50
CA GLN A 408 9.68 -26.23 -13.29
C GLN A 408 8.84 -25.35 -12.34
N PRO A 409 9.12 -25.36 -11.02
CA PRO A 409 8.50 -24.41 -10.10
C PRO A 409 8.91 -22.97 -10.43
N ASN A 410 8.08 -22.01 -10.01
CA ASN A 410 8.50 -20.62 -9.95
C ASN A 410 9.44 -20.42 -8.76
N SER A 411 10.61 -19.87 -9.01
CA SER A 411 11.69 -19.66 -8.03
C SER A 411 12.08 -18.18 -7.92
N THR A 412 11.17 -17.28 -8.30
CA THR A 412 11.42 -15.83 -8.26
C THR A 412 11.65 -15.39 -6.81
N SER A 413 12.82 -14.84 -6.52
CA SER A 413 13.17 -14.26 -5.22
C SER A 413 13.08 -12.74 -5.30
N TYR A 414 13.11 -12.05 -4.16
CA TYR A 414 12.90 -10.59 -4.15
C TYR A 414 13.95 -9.88 -3.29
N ILE A 415 14.29 -8.66 -3.69
CA ILE A 415 14.97 -7.68 -2.84
C ILE A 415 13.95 -6.60 -2.50
N ILE A 416 13.76 -6.32 -1.21
CA ILE A 416 12.96 -5.20 -0.73
C ILE A 416 13.90 -4.19 -0.10
N ARG A 417 13.81 -2.94 -0.54
CA ARG A 417 14.61 -1.84 0.01
C ARG A 417 13.72 -0.89 0.78
N PHE A 418 14.15 -0.51 1.97
CA PHE A 418 13.58 0.59 2.74
C PHE A 418 14.38 1.86 2.43
N CYS A 419 13.71 2.96 2.11
CA CYS A 419 14.30 4.22 1.64
C CYS A 419 15.24 4.07 0.43
N PRO A 420 14.81 3.41 -0.68
CA PRO A 420 15.64 3.25 -1.89
C PRO A 420 16.32 4.56 -2.30
N GLY A 421 17.62 4.49 -2.58
CA GLY A 421 18.44 5.65 -2.95
C GLY A 421 18.77 6.59 -1.78
N GLY A 422 18.49 6.18 -0.53
CA GLY A 422 18.60 7.05 0.64
C GLY A 422 17.46 8.06 0.78
N ILE A 423 16.41 7.94 -0.03
CA ILE A 423 15.26 8.84 0.01
C ILE A 423 14.34 8.37 1.14
N THR A 424 14.24 9.16 2.21
CA THR A 424 13.35 8.85 3.35
C THR A 424 11.93 9.39 3.17
N GLY A 425 11.69 10.21 2.15
CA GLY A 425 10.43 10.94 1.99
C GLY A 425 10.28 12.14 2.92
N LEU A 426 11.33 12.54 3.65
CA LEU A 426 11.32 13.73 4.49
C LEU A 426 11.14 14.99 3.63
N PRO A 427 10.11 15.83 3.89
CA PRO A 427 9.95 17.10 3.20
C PRO A 427 11.11 18.06 3.49
N ALA A 428 11.52 18.83 2.49
CA ALA A 428 12.62 19.77 2.64
C ALA A 428 12.39 20.79 3.76
N GLY A 429 13.40 20.99 4.62
CA GLY A 429 13.37 21.99 5.69
C GLY A 429 12.54 21.60 6.92
N VAL A 430 12.22 20.30 7.08
CA VAL A 430 11.46 19.76 8.22
C VAL A 430 12.34 18.80 9.02
N ASN A 431 12.11 18.70 10.32
CA ASN A 431 12.76 17.73 11.19
C ASN A 431 12.25 16.30 10.93
N GLU A 432 13.19 15.36 10.89
CA GLU A 432 12.93 13.93 10.88
C GLU A 432 12.39 13.49 12.25
N GLY A 433 11.29 12.73 12.24
CA GLY A 433 10.66 12.18 13.44
C GLY A 433 10.92 10.68 13.63
N ARG A 434 11.50 10.00 12.64
CA ARG A 434 11.68 8.53 12.57
C ARG A 434 13.00 7.99 13.15
N GLY A 435 13.96 8.87 13.42
CA GLY A 435 15.34 8.54 13.83
C GLY A 435 15.72 9.04 15.22
#